data_AF-A0A8H7PMT5-F1
#
_entry.id   AF-A0A8H7PMT5-F1
#
_cell.length_a   1.000
_cell.length_b   1.000
_cell.length_c   1.000
_cell.angle_alpha   90.00
_cell.angle_beta   90.00
_cell.angle_gamma   90.00
#
_symmetry.space_group_name_H-M   'P 1'
#
loop_
_entity.id
_entity.type
_entity.pdbx_description
1 polymer ?
#
loop_
_entity_poly.entity_id
_entity_poly.type
_entity_poly.pdbx_seq_one_letter_code
_entity_poly.pdbx_strand_id
1 'polypeptide(L)'
;PQPNDHEYQKNHKEALLALTHIEVEFARLRETMYQEKMAELKEEMTLITDGTHPELASLMEEIESKKRKRMDTAAAWCRYQQLNYRRQYEGFEYQANVHFVHKKNSLRRDMINGLNDKRWKLDEERAKLGESSPLTGSVPDRAALARHKKVQKAEALELRHLQSALGFPLAPNVLGIGKKDIDDDLEAAKKLIEEDLEALG
;
A
#
# COMPACT_ATOMS: atom_id res chain seq x y z
N PRO A 1 -28.04 -49.36 -91.15
CA PRO A 1 -26.76 -49.95 -90.70
C PRO A 1 -26.89 -50.41 -89.26
N GLN A 2 -27.03 -51.72 -89.06
CA GLN A 2 -27.07 -52.35 -87.74
C GLN A 2 -25.68 -52.18 -87.10
N PRO A 3 -25.57 -51.78 -85.82
CA PRO A 3 -24.27 -51.71 -85.14
C PRO A 3 -23.61 -53.10 -85.14
N ASN A 4 -22.30 -53.17 -85.43
CA ASN A 4 -21.55 -54.42 -85.38
C ASN A 4 -21.45 -54.90 -83.92
N ASP A 5 -22.28 -55.86 -83.51
CA ASP A 5 -22.33 -56.41 -82.14
C ASP A 5 -20.98 -56.89 -81.58
N HIS A 6 -20.07 -57.37 -82.45
CA HIS A 6 -18.72 -57.78 -82.07
C HIS A 6 -17.82 -56.62 -81.63
N GLU A 7 -17.98 -55.44 -82.23
CA GLU A 7 -17.20 -54.24 -81.90
C GLU A 7 -17.69 -53.65 -80.56
N TYR A 8 -19.00 -53.71 -80.32
CA TYR A 8 -19.60 -53.34 -79.04
C TYR A 8 -19.10 -54.24 -77.90
N GLN A 9 -19.07 -55.57 -78.09
CA GLN A 9 -18.56 -56.51 -77.08
C GLN A 9 -17.08 -56.30 -76.77
N LYS A 10 -16.26 -55.97 -77.78
CA LYS A 10 -14.84 -55.67 -77.59
C LYS A 10 -14.63 -54.39 -76.78
N ASN A 11 -15.31 -53.30 -77.15
CA ASN A 11 -15.23 -52.03 -76.44
C ASN A 11 -15.75 -52.14 -75.00
N HIS A 12 -16.82 -52.93 -74.77
CA HIS A 12 -17.33 -53.20 -73.43
C HIS A 12 -16.31 -53.94 -72.56
N LYS A 13 -15.62 -54.94 -73.12
CA LYS A 13 -14.57 -55.69 -72.42
C LYS A 13 -13.36 -54.80 -72.10
N GLU A 14 -12.92 -53.96 -73.03
CA GLU A 14 -11.84 -53.00 -72.80
C GLU A 14 -12.21 -51.96 -71.73
N ALA A 15 -13.45 -51.46 -71.74
CA ALA A 15 -13.95 -50.56 -70.70
C ALA A 15 -13.99 -51.22 -69.32
N LEU A 16 -14.41 -52.48 -69.21
CA LEU A 16 -14.36 -53.27 -67.97
C LEU A 16 -12.92 -53.47 -67.46
N LEU A 17 -11.97 -53.74 -68.35
CA LEU A 17 -10.56 -53.86 -67.99
C LEU A 17 -9.97 -52.53 -67.50
N ALA A 18 -10.34 -51.41 -68.14
CA ALA A 18 -9.97 -50.09 -67.68
C ALA A 18 -10.58 -49.76 -66.31
N LEU A 19 -11.86 -50.11 -66.09
CA LEU A 19 -12.54 -49.88 -64.82
C LEU A 19 -11.89 -50.68 -63.69
N THR A 20 -11.61 -51.96 -63.91
CA THR A 20 -10.93 -52.82 -62.93
C THR A 20 -9.50 -52.35 -62.64
N HIS A 21 -8.78 -51.84 -63.64
CA HIS A 21 -7.47 -51.23 -63.42
C HIS A 21 -7.58 -49.99 -62.53
N ILE A 22 -8.54 -49.10 -62.81
CA ILE A 22 -8.82 -47.92 -61.98
C ILE A 22 -9.19 -48.33 -60.56
N GLU A 23 -10.02 -49.35 -60.36
CA GLU A 23 -10.40 -49.85 -59.04
C GLU A 23 -9.19 -50.32 -58.23
N VAL A 24 -8.24 -51.02 -58.86
CA VAL A 24 -7.00 -51.47 -58.20
C VAL A 24 -6.14 -50.28 -57.79
N GLU A 25 -6.00 -49.27 -58.65
CA GLU A 25 -5.22 -48.06 -58.32
C GLU A 25 -5.90 -47.24 -57.21
N PHE A 26 -7.23 -47.13 -57.18
CA PHE A 26 -7.96 -46.51 -56.07
C PHE A 26 -7.82 -47.29 -54.77
N ALA A 27 -7.80 -48.62 -54.81
CA ALA A 27 -7.55 -49.44 -53.63
C ALA A 27 -6.15 -49.19 -53.06
N ARG A 28 -5.13 -49.14 -53.92
CA ARG A 28 -3.75 -48.81 -53.52
C ARG A 28 -3.64 -47.42 -52.94
N LEU A 29 -4.23 -46.42 -53.59
CA LEU A 29 -4.20 -45.03 -53.11
C LEU A 29 -4.85 -44.88 -51.73
N ARG A 30 -5.97 -45.57 -51.49
CA ARG A 30 -6.59 -45.56 -50.16
C ARG A 30 -5.71 -46.22 -49.12
N GLU A 31 -5.10 -47.36 -49.45
CA GLU A 31 -4.19 -48.06 -48.54
C GLU A 31 -2.99 -47.18 -48.16
N THR A 32 -2.34 -46.53 -49.14
CA THR A 32 -1.23 -45.62 -48.88
C THR A 32 -1.67 -44.42 -48.03
N MET A 33 -2.82 -43.83 -48.35
CA MET A 33 -3.37 -42.71 -47.57
C MET A 33 -3.64 -43.11 -46.11
N TYR A 34 -4.21 -44.31 -45.88
CA TYR A 34 -4.44 -44.79 -44.52
C TYR A 34 -3.13 -45.10 -43.78
N GLN A 35 -2.13 -45.65 -44.45
CA GLN A 35 -0.82 -45.89 -43.86
C GLN A 35 -0.12 -44.59 -43.45
N GLU A 36 -0.16 -43.56 -44.31
CA GLU A 36 0.36 -42.23 -44.00
C GLU A 36 -0.36 -41.62 -42.80
N LYS A 37 -1.70 -41.67 -42.78
CA LYS A 37 -2.49 -41.16 -41.64
C LYS A 37 -2.22 -41.91 -40.34
N MET A 38 -2.02 -43.21 -40.41
CA MET A 38 -1.63 -44.02 -39.24
C MET A 38 -0.22 -43.71 -38.76
N ALA A 39 0.71 -43.37 -39.66
CA ALA A 39 2.06 -42.96 -39.30
C ALA A 39 2.06 -41.58 -38.62
N GLU A 40 1.36 -40.59 -39.18
CA GLU A 40 1.18 -39.26 -38.58
C GLU A 40 0.60 -39.36 -37.17
N LEU A 41 -0.48 -40.12 -36.99
CA LEU A 41 -1.11 -40.29 -35.68
C LEU A 41 -0.21 -41.01 -34.67
N LYS A 42 0.61 -41.96 -35.10
CA LYS A 42 1.59 -42.62 -34.22
C LYS A 42 2.68 -41.65 -33.79
N GLU A 43 3.18 -40.82 -34.71
CA GLU A 43 4.16 -39.79 -34.38
C GLU A 43 3.58 -38.78 -33.37
N GLU A 44 2.36 -38.29 -33.62
CA GLU A 44 1.67 -37.40 -32.69
C GLU A 44 1.48 -38.04 -31.31
N MET A 45 1.08 -39.32 -31.27
CA MET A 45 0.97 -40.09 -30.02
C MET A 45 2.30 -40.17 -29.27
N THR A 46 3.43 -40.38 -29.99
CA THR A 46 4.75 -40.40 -29.36
C THR A 46 5.12 -39.03 -28.79
N LEU A 47 4.86 -37.95 -29.53
CA LEU A 47 5.13 -36.59 -29.06
C LEU A 47 4.30 -36.23 -27.83
N ILE A 48 3.04 -36.68 -27.76
CA ILE A 48 2.17 -36.49 -26.59
C ILE A 48 2.69 -37.31 -25.40
N THR A 49 3.08 -38.56 -25.63
CA THR A 49 3.60 -39.45 -24.57
C THR A 49 4.90 -38.92 -23.98
N ASP A 50 5.77 -38.40 -24.84
CA ASP A 50 7.03 -37.75 -24.46
C ASP A 50 6.82 -36.32 -23.92
N GLY A 51 5.59 -35.82 -23.94
CA GLY A 51 5.21 -34.49 -23.46
C GLY A 51 5.76 -33.32 -24.29
N THR A 52 6.30 -33.59 -25.48
CA THR A 52 6.95 -32.60 -26.36
C THR A 52 6.00 -32.10 -27.47
N HIS A 53 4.73 -32.51 -27.43
CA HIS A 53 3.73 -32.03 -28.39
C HIS A 53 3.60 -30.48 -28.33
N PRO A 54 3.68 -29.76 -29.47
CA PRO A 54 3.75 -28.30 -29.48
C PRO A 54 2.49 -27.65 -28.90
N GLU A 55 1.32 -28.23 -29.13
CA GLU A 55 0.08 -27.74 -28.54
C GLU A 55 0.10 -27.89 -27.01
N LEU A 56 0.57 -29.04 -26.50
CA LEU A 56 0.69 -29.27 -25.06
C LEU A 56 1.66 -28.28 -24.42
N ALA A 57 2.82 -28.03 -25.05
CA ALA A 57 3.80 -27.07 -24.56
C ALA A 57 3.21 -25.65 -24.48
N SER A 58 2.45 -25.24 -25.51
CA SER A 58 1.76 -23.94 -25.53
C SER A 58 0.73 -23.81 -24.40
N LEU A 59 -0.11 -24.83 -24.20
CA LEU A 59 -1.08 -24.83 -23.09
C LEU A 59 -0.37 -24.78 -21.72
N MET A 60 0.72 -25.54 -21.55
CA MET A 60 1.49 -25.53 -20.32
C MET A 60 2.09 -24.15 -20.03
N GLU A 61 2.68 -23.50 -21.04
CA GLU A 61 3.21 -22.15 -20.90
C GLU A 61 2.12 -21.15 -20.51
N GLU A 62 0.93 -21.25 -21.10
CA GLU A 62 -0.20 -20.39 -20.74
C GLU A 62 -0.64 -20.61 -19.28
N ILE A 63 -0.73 -21.87 -18.84
CA ILE A 63 -1.06 -22.22 -17.45
C ILE A 63 -0.01 -21.65 -16.50
N GLU A 64 1.27 -21.81 -16.80
CA GLU A 64 2.35 -21.26 -15.99
C GLU A 64 2.33 -19.73 -15.95
N SER A 65 2.07 -19.08 -17.08
CA SER A 65 1.93 -17.63 -17.17
C SER A 65 0.78 -17.14 -16.29
N LYS A 66 -0.38 -17.79 -16.35
CA LYS A 66 -1.53 -17.50 -15.47
C LYS A 66 -1.17 -17.73 -13.99
N LYS A 67 -0.46 -18.80 -13.67
CA LYS A 67 0.02 -19.08 -12.30
C LYS A 67 0.95 -17.98 -11.80
N ARG A 68 1.96 -17.59 -12.58
CA ARG A 68 2.90 -16.51 -12.25
C ARG A 68 2.16 -15.20 -11.97
N LYS A 69 1.27 -14.78 -12.87
CA LYS A 69 0.43 -13.58 -12.68
C LYS A 69 -0.37 -13.60 -11.39
N ARG A 70 -0.99 -14.74 -11.05
CA ARG A 70 -1.75 -14.90 -9.80
C ARG A 70 -0.85 -14.80 -8.56
N MET A 71 0.33 -15.42 -8.61
CA MET A 71 1.31 -15.32 -7.52
C MET A 71 1.81 -13.89 -7.33
N ASP A 72 2.13 -13.18 -8.42
CA ASP A 72 2.60 -11.80 -8.37
C ASP A 72 1.53 -10.86 -7.80
N THR A 73 0.28 -11.05 -8.22
CA THR A 73 -0.87 -10.28 -7.71
C THR A 73 -1.07 -10.53 -6.22
N ALA A 74 -1.02 -11.80 -5.78
CA ALA A 74 -1.15 -12.16 -4.37
C ALA A 74 0.00 -11.59 -3.52
N ALA A 75 1.23 -11.63 -4.03
CA ALA A 75 2.40 -11.07 -3.36
C ALA A 75 2.31 -9.54 -3.26
N ALA A 76 1.88 -8.86 -4.32
CA ALA A 76 1.65 -7.42 -4.31
C ALA A 76 0.56 -7.04 -3.31
N TRP A 77 -0.53 -7.80 -3.27
CA TRP A 77 -1.61 -7.59 -2.30
C TRP A 77 -1.14 -7.78 -0.86
N CYS A 78 -0.35 -8.82 -0.57
CA CYS A 78 0.23 -9.01 0.76
C CYS A 78 1.13 -7.83 1.17
N ARG A 79 2.01 -7.37 0.28
CA ARG A 79 2.88 -6.21 0.55
C ARG A 79 2.06 -4.95 0.82
N TYR A 80 1.03 -4.71 0.01
CA TYR A 80 0.13 -3.59 0.20
C TYR A 80 -0.57 -3.64 1.57
N GLN A 81 -1.09 -4.80 1.95
CA GLN A 81 -1.75 -4.97 3.25
C GLN A 81 -0.79 -4.75 4.42
N GLN A 82 0.43 -5.28 4.36
CA GLN A 82 1.46 -5.03 5.38
C GLN A 82 1.76 -3.54 5.53
N LEU A 83 1.93 -2.83 4.41
CA LEU A 83 2.17 -1.38 4.43
C LEU A 83 0.96 -0.63 5.00
N ASN A 84 -0.25 -1.04 4.63
CA ASN A 84 -1.48 -0.44 5.12
C ASN A 84 -1.62 -0.60 6.65
N TYR A 85 -1.42 -1.81 7.18
CA TYR A 85 -1.44 -2.05 8.62
C TYR A 85 -0.36 -1.29 9.37
N ARG A 86 0.85 -1.19 8.80
CA ARG A 86 1.92 -0.38 9.38
C ARG A 86 1.52 1.09 9.50
N ARG A 87 0.98 1.67 8.44
CA ARG A 87 0.51 3.08 8.44
C ARG A 87 -0.63 3.29 9.43
N GLN A 88 -1.57 2.36 9.51
CA GLN A 88 -2.64 2.42 10.50
C GLN A 88 -2.09 2.38 11.93
N TYR A 89 -1.14 1.48 12.20
CA TYR A 89 -0.49 1.37 13.50
C TYR A 89 0.23 2.67 13.88
N GLU A 90 1.05 3.23 12.99
CA GLU A 90 1.76 4.50 13.20
C GLU A 90 0.76 5.66 13.44
N GLY A 91 -0.36 5.68 12.71
CA GLY A 91 -1.45 6.64 12.91
C GLY A 91 -2.13 6.52 14.28
N PHE A 92 -2.43 5.30 14.72
CA PHE A 92 -3.02 5.06 16.04
C PHE A 92 -2.07 5.40 17.19
N GLU A 93 -0.78 5.10 17.04
CA GLU A 93 0.24 5.47 18.02
C GLU A 93 0.32 6.99 18.17
N TYR A 94 0.38 7.71 17.05
CA TYR A 94 0.35 9.17 17.05
C TYR A 94 -0.92 9.73 17.71
N GLN A 95 -2.09 9.22 17.33
CA GLN A 95 -3.36 9.66 17.91
C GLN A 95 -3.43 9.41 19.42
N ALA A 96 -2.96 8.24 19.88
CA ALA A 96 -2.91 7.90 21.29
C ALA A 96 -2.00 8.86 22.08
N ASN A 97 -0.84 9.21 21.52
CA ASN A 97 0.08 10.16 22.14
C ASN A 97 -0.51 11.58 22.20
N VAL A 98 -1.08 12.07 21.10
CA VAL A 98 -1.76 13.38 21.06
C VAL A 98 -2.88 13.43 22.09
N HIS A 99 -3.72 12.39 22.15
CA HIS A 99 -4.81 12.30 23.10
C HIS A 99 -4.30 12.28 24.56
N PHE A 100 -3.23 11.55 24.85
CA PHE A 100 -2.60 11.54 26.17
C PHE A 100 -2.09 12.93 26.58
N VAL A 101 -1.35 13.60 25.70
CA VAL A 101 -0.82 14.95 25.96
C VAL A 101 -1.96 15.94 26.16
N HIS A 102 -3.00 15.88 25.32
CA HIS A 102 -4.19 16.72 25.44
C HIS A 102 -4.87 16.52 26.80
N LYS A 103 -5.13 15.27 27.20
CA LYS A 103 -5.81 14.93 28.46
C LYS A 103 -4.99 15.35 29.68
N LYS A 104 -3.67 15.14 29.65
CA LYS A 104 -2.74 15.62 30.69
C LYS A 104 -2.81 17.14 30.83
N ASN A 105 -2.78 17.87 29.71
CA ASN A 105 -2.84 19.32 29.73
C ASN A 105 -4.22 19.85 30.17
N SER A 106 -5.30 19.17 29.78
CA SER A 106 -6.65 19.50 30.24
C SER A 106 -6.76 19.33 31.75
N LEU A 107 -6.34 18.19 32.28
CA LEU A 107 -6.34 17.93 33.72
C LEU A 107 -5.55 19.00 34.48
N ARG A 108 -4.38 19.40 33.97
CA ARG A 108 -3.59 20.48 34.58
C ARG A 108 -4.35 21.81 34.58
N ARG A 109 -5.01 22.18 33.47
CA ARG A 109 -5.83 23.40 33.40
C ARG A 109 -6.98 23.33 34.40
N ASP A 110 -7.66 22.20 34.50
CA ASP A 110 -8.79 22.00 35.42
C ASP A 110 -8.34 22.15 36.88
N MET A 111 -7.16 21.60 37.22
CA MET A 111 -6.57 21.80 38.56
C MET A 111 -6.23 23.26 38.85
N ILE A 112 -5.62 23.97 37.89
CA ILE A 112 -5.29 25.40 38.04
C ILE A 112 -6.56 26.24 38.20
N ASN A 113 -7.57 25.98 37.37
CA ASN A 113 -8.86 26.66 37.45
C ASN A 113 -9.52 26.42 38.80
N GLY A 114 -9.57 25.16 39.27
CA GLY A 114 -10.10 24.84 40.60
C GLY A 114 -9.33 25.47 41.76
N LEU A 115 -8.00 25.64 41.64
CA LEU A 115 -7.20 26.37 42.64
C LEU A 115 -7.51 27.87 42.60
N ASN A 116 -7.62 28.47 41.42
CA ASN A 116 -7.98 29.87 41.25
C ASN A 116 -9.37 30.15 41.80
N ASP A 117 -10.36 29.29 41.52
CA ASP A 117 -11.72 29.43 42.04
C ASP A 117 -11.75 29.38 43.57
N LYS A 118 -11.01 28.44 44.18
CA LYS A 118 -10.87 28.38 45.65
C LYS A 118 -10.19 29.62 46.21
N ARG A 119 -9.15 30.11 45.54
CA ARG A 119 -8.47 31.35 45.93
C ARG A 119 -9.42 32.55 45.89
N TRP A 120 -10.18 32.72 44.80
CA TRP A 120 -11.17 33.79 44.67
C TRP A 120 -12.23 33.72 45.77
N LYS A 121 -12.74 32.53 46.09
CA LYS A 121 -13.69 32.32 47.21
C LYS A 121 -13.09 32.73 48.55
N LEU A 122 -11.84 32.33 48.84
CA LEU A 122 -11.15 32.71 50.08
C LEU A 122 -10.94 34.23 50.17
N ASP A 123 -10.60 34.88 49.07
CA ASP A 123 -10.42 36.33 49.04
C ASP A 123 -11.76 37.06 49.23
N GLU A 124 -12.86 36.54 48.68
CA GLU A 124 -14.21 37.04 48.92
C GLU A 124 -14.61 36.89 50.41
N GLU A 125 -14.33 35.74 51.02
CA GLU A 125 -14.58 35.50 52.45
C GLU A 125 -13.75 36.42 53.35
N ARG A 126 -12.45 36.61 53.05
CA ARG A 126 -11.57 37.55 53.78
C ARG A 126 -12.07 38.99 53.67
N ALA A 127 -12.50 39.41 52.49
CA ALA A 127 -13.08 40.74 52.29
C ALA A 127 -14.35 40.93 53.15
N LYS A 128 -15.20 39.91 53.27
CA LYS A 128 -16.38 39.93 54.17
C LYS A 128 -16.00 40.03 55.65
N LEU A 129 -14.85 39.49 56.05
CA LEU A 129 -14.32 39.55 57.42
C LEU A 129 -13.58 40.85 57.74
N GLY A 130 -13.43 41.76 56.77
CA GLY A 130 -12.70 43.02 56.95
C GLY A 130 -11.17 42.87 56.96
N GLU A 131 -10.64 41.69 56.62
CA GLU A 131 -9.20 41.48 56.41
C GLU A 131 -8.79 41.99 55.02
N SER A 132 -7.70 42.75 54.94
CA SER A 132 -7.18 43.22 53.65
C SER A 132 -6.72 42.04 52.79
N SER A 133 -7.37 41.81 51.65
CA SER A 133 -6.98 40.75 50.73
C SER A 133 -5.58 41.00 50.15
N PRO A 134 -4.67 40.00 50.13
CA PRO A 134 -3.37 40.09 49.48
C PRO A 134 -3.46 40.12 47.93
N LEU A 135 -4.66 40.10 47.32
CA LEU A 135 -4.82 40.38 45.89
C LEU A 135 -4.46 41.83 45.51
N THR A 136 -4.42 42.74 46.48
CA THR A 136 -3.82 44.06 46.34
C THR A 136 -2.33 44.07 46.68
N GLY A 137 -1.71 42.88 46.77
CA GLY A 137 -0.29 42.69 46.93
C GLY A 137 0.46 43.27 45.74
N SER A 138 0.94 44.50 45.94
CA SER A 138 2.02 45.20 45.25
C SER A 138 2.61 44.41 44.08
N VAL A 139 2.39 44.91 42.86
CA VAL A 139 3.15 44.52 41.67
C VAL A 139 4.61 44.35 42.10
N PRO A 140 5.19 43.13 42.03
CA PRO A 140 6.53 42.93 42.56
C PRO A 140 7.46 43.90 41.86
N ASP A 141 8.23 44.65 42.66
CA ASP A 141 9.14 45.67 42.17
C ASP A 141 9.93 45.11 40.98
N ARG A 142 10.00 45.88 39.89
CA ARG A 142 10.65 45.46 38.64
C ARG A 142 12.10 45.02 38.90
N ALA A 143 12.74 45.60 39.92
CA ALA A 143 14.06 45.19 40.38
C ALA A 143 14.05 43.78 41.02
N ALA A 144 13.04 43.43 41.83
CA ALA A 144 12.89 42.11 42.42
C ALA A 144 12.64 41.02 41.35
N LEU A 145 11.79 41.30 40.36
CA LEU A 145 11.57 40.43 39.20
C LEU A 145 12.85 40.21 38.38
N ALA A 146 13.64 41.26 38.17
CA ALA A 146 14.91 41.17 37.46
C ALA A 146 15.94 40.31 38.23
N ARG A 147 16.00 40.46 39.56
CA ARG A 147 16.85 39.62 40.43
C ARG A 147 16.44 38.15 40.35
N HIS A 148 15.14 37.88 40.46
CA HIS A 148 14.62 36.51 40.38
C HIS A 148 14.90 35.85 39.03
N LYS A 149 14.70 36.58 37.92
CA LYS A 149 15.08 36.10 36.58
C LYS A 149 16.58 35.82 36.44
N LYS A 150 17.43 36.64 37.07
CA LYS A 150 18.88 36.44 37.04
C LYS A 150 19.29 35.18 37.81
N VAL A 151 18.69 34.94 38.97
CA VAL A 151 18.90 33.73 39.78
C VAL A 151 18.46 32.48 39.02
N GLN A 152 17.23 32.47 38.48
CA GLN A 152 16.74 31.33 37.68
C GLN A 152 17.61 31.04 36.45
N LYS A 153 18.13 32.09 35.80
CA LYS A 153 19.05 31.92 34.67
C LYS A 153 20.39 31.31 35.11
N ALA A 154 20.90 31.69 36.28
CA ALA A 154 22.12 31.11 36.84
C ALA A 154 21.91 29.62 37.19
N GLU A 155 20.82 29.29 37.88
CA GLU A 155 20.44 27.90 38.20
C GLU A 155 20.28 27.05 36.93
N ALA A 156 19.64 27.56 35.89
CA ALA A 156 19.50 26.86 34.61
C ALA A 156 20.85 26.62 33.91
N LEU A 157 21.83 27.52 34.08
CA LEU A 157 23.18 27.33 33.55
C LEU A 157 23.94 26.25 34.33
N GLU A 158 23.79 26.20 35.65
CA GLU A 158 24.35 25.15 36.49
C GLU A 158 23.77 23.77 36.13
N LEU A 159 22.44 23.69 35.96
CA LEU A 159 21.76 22.48 35.52
C LEU A 159 22.17 22.05 34.10
N ARG A 160 22.43 23.01 33.20
CA ARG A 160 22.98 22.72 31.86
C ARG A 160 24.42 22.20 31.92
N HIS A 161 25.21 22.63 32.90
CA HIS A 161 26.54 22.09 33.12
C HIS A 161 26.46 20.66 33.68
N LEU A 162 25.53 20.39 34.60
CA LEU A 162 25.22 19.05 35.09
C LEU A 162 24.64 18.13 34.00
N GLN A 163 23.88 18.68 33.03
CA GLN A 163 23.41 17.94 31.85
C GLN A 163 24.56 17.40 30.99
N SER A 164 25.73 18.06 31.02
CA SER A 164 26.94 17.58 30.32
C SER A 164 27.76 16.56 31.13
N ALA A 165 27.50 16.43 32.43
CA ALA A 165 28.08 15.39 33.27
C ALA A 165 27.29 14.08 33.06
N LEU A 166 27.97 13.08 32.49
CA LEU A 166 27.46 11.77 32.10
C LEU A 166 26.60 11.09 33.18
N GLY A 167 25.39 10.60 32.82
CA GLY A 167 24.72 9.57 33.64
C GLY A 167 23.19 9.51 33.67
N PHE A 168 22.46 10.46 33.10
CA PHE A 168 20.99 10.40 33.02
C PHE A 168 20.55 10.23 31.56
N PRO A 169 19.58 9.36 31.22
CA PRO A 169 19.22 9.13 29.82
C PRO A 169 18.77 10.44 29.18
N LEU A 170 19.58 10.94 28.24
CA LEU A 170 19.17 12.04 27.38
C LEU A 170 17.93 11.58 26.62
N ALA A 171 16.86 12.36 26.69
CA ALA A 171 15.85 12.30 25.63
C ALA A 171 16.61 12.44 24.30
N PRO A 172 16.30 11.62 23.27
CA PRO A 172 16.97 11.70 21.98
C PRO A 172 17.06 13.16 21.55
N ASN A 173 18.20 13.58 20.97
CA ASN A 173 18.29 14.89 20.33
C ASN A 173 17.23 14.93 19.23
N VAL A 174 16.04 15.43 19.57
CA VAL A 174 15.01 15.78 18.62
C VAL A 174 15.57 16.98 17.89
N LEU A 175 16.23 16.71 16.77
CA LEU A 175 16.58 17.74 15.81
C LEU A 175 15.27 18.48 15.53
N GLY A 176 15.24 19.77 15.89
CA GLY A 176 14.09 20.60 15.58
C GLY A 176 13.78 20.50 14.08
N ILE A 177 12.51 20.64 13.72
CA ILE A 177 12.05 20.64 12.34
C ILE A 177 12.94 21.59 11.51
N GLY A 178 13.42 21.13 10.36
CA GLY A 178 14.27 21.92 9.49
C GLY A 178 13.53 23.16 9.03
N LYS A 179 14.22 24.31 8.89
CA LYS A 179 13.58 25.56 8.42
C LYS A 179 12.82 25.36 7.11
N LYS A 180 13.37 24.52 6.22
CA LYS A 180 12.75 24.17 4.95
C LYS A 180 11.39 23.46 5.15
N ASP A 181 11.32 22.51 6.07
CA ASP A 181 10.08 21.77 6.34
C ASP A 181 9.02 22.70 6.98
N ILE A 182 9.45 23.66 7.81
CA ILE A 182 8.57 24.70 8.37
C ILE A 182 8.01 25.60 7.27
N ASP A 183 8.85 26.01 6.32
CA ASP A 183 8.45 26.87 5.21
C ASP A 183 7.48 26.14 4.26
N ASP A 184 7.76 24.87 3.96
CA ASP A 184 6.91 24.00 3.13
C ASP A 184 5.52 23.78 3.79
N ASP A 185 5.48 23.52 5.11
CA ASP A 185 4.24 23.37 5.88
C ASP A 185 3.42 24.68 5.93
N LEU A 186 4.09 25.83 6.05
CA LEU A 186 3.45 27.14 6.05
C LEU A 186 2.87 27.50 4.68
N GLU A 187 3.54 27.13 3.58
CA GLU A 187 2.99 27.27 2.23
C GLU A 187 1.79 26.35 2.01
N ALA A 188 1.85 25.11 2.48
CA ALA A 188 0.72 24.19 2.41
C ALA A 188 -0.50 24.71 3.20
N ALA A 189 -0.27 25.28 4.38
CA ALA A 189 -1.33 25.89 5.19
C ALA A 189 -1.94 27.13 4.52
N LYS A 190 -1.13 27.97 3.87
CA LYS A 190 -1.63 29.12 3.09
C LYS A 190 -2.51 28.68 1.93
N LYS A 191 -2.10 27.64 1.21
CA LYS A 191 -2.84 27.12 0.07
C LYS A 191 -4.20 26.54 0.47
N LEU A 192 -4.26 25.84 1.60
CA LEU A 192 -5.52 25.36 2.19
C LEU A 192 -6.46 26.52 2.55
N ILE A 193 -5.92 27.61 3.10
CA ILE A 193 -6.72 28.80 3.44
C ILE A 193 -7.22 29.51 2.16
N GLU A 194 -6.42 29.57 1.10
CA GLU A 194 -6.85 30.11 -0.20
C GLU A 194 -7.94 29.26 -0.85
N GLU A 195 -7.79 27.92 -0.85
CA GLU A 195 -8.81 27.00 -1.39
C GLU A 195 -10.13 27.09 -0.59
N ASP A 196 -10.07 27.23 0.74
CA ASP A 196 -11.26 27.42 1.58
C ASP A 196 -11.93 28.79 1.34
N LEU A 197 -11.15 29.84 1.05
CA LEU A 197 -11.67 31.18 0.70
C LEU A 197 -12.31 31.21 -0.69
N GLU A 198 -11.73 30.50 -1.66
CA GLU A 198 -12.31 30.34 -3.01
C GLU A 198 -13.61 29.53 -3.01
N ALA A 199 -13.74 28.56 -2.09
CA ALA A 199 -14.96 27.77 -1.94
C ALA A 199 -16.12 28.53 -1.24
N LEU A 200 -15.82 29.67 -0.61
CA LEU A 200 -16.78 30.52 0.11
C LEU A 200 -17.23 31.78 -0.68
N GLY A 201 -16.63 32.05 -1.85
CA GLY A 201 -17.01 33.11 -2.78
C GLY A 201 -17.86 32.61 -3.95
#